data_AF-A0A6A6L748-F1
#
_entry.id   AF-A0A6A6L748-F1
#
_cell.length_a   1.000
_cell.length_b   1.000
_cell.length_c   1.000
_cell.angle_alpha   90.00
_cell.angle_beta   90.00
_cell.angle_gamma   90.00
#
_symmetry.space_group_name_H-M   'P 1'
#
loop_
_entity.id
_entity.type
_entity.pdbx_description
1 polymer ?
#
loop_
_entity_poly.entity_id
_entity_poly.type
_entity_poly.pdbx_seq_one_letter_code
_entity_poly.pdbx_strand_id
1 'polypeptide(L)'
;MREMECTEEDKQLLRKIAKILDEVKASNATHIRKLKEISTLRSKSPSSLQFAALFFKTLIPLFQIQRRTTSTERVVRFVSVFTSARDSNNSSARDEFLGEFLKFLLVAAMSANKTARFRACQIISDIIMRLPDDAEVSDDLWDEIIESMKVRMGDKVPVIRTFAVRALSRFANDTENSDILDLFLSALPLEQNAEVRKTIVLALPPSNATSLAIVNCTLDVSESVRKAAYCILADKFPLQSLSIKLRTVILQRGLADRSVAVSKECLKLMRDEWLSKCCNDDPVGLLKYLDVETYESVGESVMVALLQDGLVKLYDGQSIRQCISSTISEIEDYNGSIHLMEPEFALYWKTVCKNLQKEAQEKGSDAATTMGTEAALYAAEASDKNDLLERILPATVSDYIVLVKAHIDAGSNYHFASRQLLLLGAMLDYSDSTSRKVASSFVQELLHKPLDHEVDDEGNQVVIGDGINLGGDKEWANAVSSLARKVHAATGEFEEVVVGVIEELARPCRERTADFMQWMHCLAVTGLLLENSKSLHRLQGKAIEPSELLQSLLLPGV
;
A
#
# COMPACT_ATOMS: atom_id res chain seq x y z
N MET A 1 15.34 51.69 28.85
CA MET A 1 15.78 50.54 29.67
C MET A 1 16.83 51.08 30.65
N ARG A 2 16.48 51.27 31.93
CA ARG A 2 17.50 51.60 32.94
C ARG A 2 18.41 50.37 33.06
N GLU A 3 19.71 50.55 32.91
CA GLU A 3 20.68 49.51 33.25
C GLU A 3 20.50 49.20 34.74
N MET A 4 19.94 48.03 35.04
CA MET A 4 19.89 47.51 36.39
C MET A 4 21.34 47.26 36.81
N GLU A 5 21.84 47.99 37.80
CA GLU A 5 23.19 47.78 38.33
C GLU A 5 23.31 46.31 38.79
N CYS A 6 24.11 45.54 38.06
CA CYS A 6 24.29 44.11 38.30
C CYS A 6 25.11 43.93 39.58
N THR A 7 24.48 43.43 40.63
CA THR A 7 25.11 43.21 41.94
C THR A 7 26.23 42.18 41.86
N GLU A 8 27.14 42.14 42.83
CA GLU A 8 28.20 41.11 42.83
C GLU A 8 27.63 39.69 42.98
N GLU A 9 26.50 39.56 43.67
CA GLU A 9 25.73 38.31 43.77
C GLU A 9 25.17 37.88 42.40
N ASP A 10 24.64 38.81 41.60
CA ASP A 10 24.19 38.54 40.24
C ASP A 10 25.32 38.03 39.34
N LYS A 11 26.51 38.65 39.44
CA LYS A 11 27.68 38.20 38.68
C LYS A 11 28.11 36.80 39.10
N GLN A 12 28.04 36.48 40.40
CA GLN A 12 28.37 35.15 40.90
C GLN A 12 27.37 34.10 40.41
N LEU A 13 26.07 34.41 40.46
CA LEU A 13 25.01 33.54 39.95
C LEU A 13 25.16 33.32 38.43
N LEU A 14 25.41 34.38 37.67
CA LEU A 14 25.65 34.32 36.23
C LEU A 14 26.84 33.42 35.88
N ARG A 15 27.96 33.52 36.61
CA ARG A 15 29.12 32.62 36.44
C ARG A 15 28.77 31.16 36.74
N LYS A 16 27.95 30.89 37.77
CA LYS A 16 27.50 29.53 38.11
C LYS A 16 26.62 28.94 37.00
N ILE A 17 25.65 29.71 36.50
CA ILE A 17 24.79 29.29 35.39
C ILE A 17 25.63 29.03 34.13
N ALA A 18 26.53 29.96 33.77
CA ALA A 18 27.39 29.80 32.60
C ALA A 18 28.29 28.55 32.71
N LYS A 19 28.84 28.26 33.91
CA LYS A 19 29.64 27.05 34.16
C LYS A 19 28.82 25.78 33.95
N ILE A 20 27.56 25.75 34.42
CA ILE A 20 26.65 24.63 34.17
C ILE A 20 26.44 24.43 32.65
N LEU A 21 26.13 25.52 31.94
CA LEU A 21 25.92 25.48 30.49
C LEU A 21 27.18 25.08 29.70
N ASP A 22 28.36 25.36 30.22
CA ASP A 22 29.62 24.92 29.61
C ASP A 22 29.88 23.42 29.85
N GLU A 23 29.65 22.93 31.06
CA GLU A 23 29.85 21.51 31.40
C GLU A 23 28.89 20.56 30.64
N VAL A 24 27.67 21.01 30.31
CA VAL A 24 26.71 20.18 29.54
C VAL A 24 27.09 20.07 28.06
N LYS A 25 27.96 20.94 27.53
CA LYS A 25 28.47 20.84 26.15
C LYS A 25 29.28 19.56 25.94
N ALA A 26 29.92 19.04 26.99
CA ALA A 26 30.86 17.94 26.91
C ALA A 26 30.18 16.57 26.75
N SER A 27 29.08 16.30 27.48
CA SER A 27 28.42 14.99 27.47
C SER A 27 26.98 15.04 27.99
N ASN A 28 26.11 14.19 27.44
CA ASN A 28 24.75 13.99 27.96
C ASN A 28 24.74 13.37 29.36
N ALA A 29 25.81 12.65 29.76
CA ALA A 29 25.88 11.95 31.04
C ALA A 29 25.82 12.92 32.25
N THR A 30 26.25 14.16 32.07
CA THR A 30 26.21 15.16 33.15
C THR A 30 24.85 15.84 33.28
N HIS A 31 23.94 15.68 32.32
CA HIS A 31 22.69 16.44 32.26
C HIS A 31 21.82 16.24 33.50
N ILE A 32 21.59 14.99 33.94
CA ILE A 32 20.72 14.72 35.11
C ILE A 32 21.23 15.44 36.35
N ARG A 33 22.55 15.36 36.61
CA ARG A 33 23.18 16.04 37.74
C ARG A 33 23.07 17.55 37.61
N LYS A 34 23.32 18.08 36.41
CA LYS A 34 23.30 19.52 36.14
C LYS A 34 21.89 20.11 36.15
N LEU A 35 20.87 19.34 35.79
CA LEU A 35 19.46 19.71 35.93
C LEU A 35 19.09 19.92 37.40
N LYS A 36 19.53 19.02 38.30
CA LYS A 36 19.34 19.18 39.75
C LYS A 36 20.06 20.42 40.28
N GLU A 37 21.30 20.64 39.85
CA GLU A 37 22.11 21.79 40.24
C GLU A 37 21.46 23.12 39.83
N ILE A 38 21.07 23.28 38.56
CA ILE A 38 20.43 24.51 38.08
C ILE A 38 19.03 24.73 38.67
N SER A 39 18.27 23.65 38.92
CA SER A 39 16.99 23.73 39.62
C SER A 39 17.15 24.23 41.06
N THR A 40 18.20 23.77 41.74
CA THR A 40 18.55 24.22 43.10
C THR A 40 19.00 25.68 43.10
N LEU A 41 19.72 26.13 42.05
CA LEU A 41 20.07 27.55 41.91
C LEU A 41 18.82 28.42 41.75
N ARG A 42 17.88 28.02 40.88
CA ARG A 42 16.60 28.74 40.71
C ARG A 42 15.80 28.81 42.00
N SER A 43 15.65 27.70 42.73
CA SER A 43 14.85 27.68 43.96
C SER A 43 15.47 28.45 45.12
N LYS A 44 16.79 28.68 45.10
CA LYS A 44 17.51 29.48 46.10
C LYS A 44 17.64 30.96 45.72
N SER A 45 17.29 31.32 44.47
CA SER A 45 17.31 32.72 44.05
C SER A 45 16.22 33.50 44.76
N PRO A 46 16.50 34.75 45.20
CA PRO A 46 15.54 35.55 45.95
C PRO A 46 14.36 36.02 45.09
N SER A 47 14.50 36.03 43.76
CA SER A 47 13.43 36.34 42.81
C SER A 47 13.49 35.42 41.59
N SER A 48 12.33 34.89 41.18
CA SER A 48 12.15 34.09 39.96
C SER A 48 12.54 34.89 38.71
N LEU A 49 12.08 36.15 38.63
CA LEU A 49 12.39 37.08 37.54
C LEU A 49 13.88 37.41 37.45
N GLN A 50 14.57 37.58 38.59
CA GLN A 50 16.01 37.84 38.61
C GLN A 50 16.80 36.63 38.09
N PHE A 51 16.44 35.41 38.53
CA PHE A 51 17.06 34.19 37.99
C PHE A 51 16.81 34.07 36.49
N ALA A 52 15.57 34.30 36.04
CA ALA A 52 15.19 34.27 34.63
C ALA A 52 16.02 35.24 33.78
N ALA A 53 16.13 36.50 34.19
CA ALA A 53 16.91 37.51 33.49
C ALA A 53 18.39 37.11 33.35
N LEU A 54 19.01 36.59 34.42
CA LEU A 54 20.40 36.13 34.38
C LEU A 54 20.57 34.88 33.52
N PHE A 55 19.65 33.93 33.62
CA PHE A 55 19.63 32.73 32.80
C PHE A 55 19.53 33.09 31.31
N PHE A 56 18.59 33.96 30.92
CA PHE A 56 18.44 34.41 29.53
C PHE A 56 19.70 35.11 29.02
N LYS A 57 20.32 35.96 29.86
CA LYS A 57 21.59 36.61 29.53
C LYS A 57 22.71 35.62 29.22
N THR A 58 22.79 34.49 29.95
CA THR A 58 23.78 33.44 29.64
C THR A 58 23.50 32.69 28.35
N LEU A 59 22.26 32.71 27.85
CA LEU A 59 21.88 32.06 26.60
C LEU A 59 22.11 32.92 25.36
N ILE A 60 22.27 34.24 25.47
CA ILE A 60 22.47 35.14 24.31
C ILE A 60 23.52 34.63 23.31
N PRO A 61 24.70 34.11 23.73
CA PRO A 61 25.69 33.57 22.78
C PRO A 61 25.16 32.41 21.93
N LEU A 62 24.26 31.59 22.47
CA LEU A 62 23.65 30.46 21.74
C LEU A 62 22.88 30.94 20.50
N PHE A 63 22.21 32.09 20.59
CA PHE A 63 21.43 32.70 19.51
C PHE A 63 22.29 33.33 18.40
N GLN A 64 23.61 33.33 18.56
CA GLN A 64 24.56 33.72 17.52
C GLN A 64 25.19 32.52 16.80
N ILE A 65 24.96 31.29 17.29
CA ILE A 65 25.57 30.08 16.72
C ILE A 65 24.63 29.42 15.72
N GLN A 66 24.93 29.55 14.43
CA GLN A 66 24.17 28.89 13.36
C GLN A 66 24.47 27.38 13.27
N ARG A 67 25.71 26.95 13.56
CA ARG A 67 26.16 25.56 13.37
C ARG A 67 25.55 24.62 14.41
N ARG A 68 24.98 23.50 13.96
CA ARG A 68 24.46 22.42 14.82
C ARG A 68 25.56 21.45 15.23
N THR A 69 26.54 21.92 16.01
CA THR A 69 27.53 21.01 16.60
C THR A 69 26.90 20.18 17.71
N THR A 70 27.40 18.98 17.97
CA THR A 70 26.88 18.12 19.06
C THR A 70 26.87 18.85 20.39
N SER A 71 27.91 19.64 20.69
CA SER A 71 27.98 20.46 21.90
C SER A 71 26.87 21.50 21.99
N THR A 72 26.56 22.18 20.89
CA THR A 72 25.47 23.17 20.85
C THR A 72 24.10 22.51 21.00
N GLU A 73 23.87 21.38 20.33
CA GLU A 73 22.60 20.65 20.42
C GLU A 73 22.36 20.06 21.82
N ARG A 74 23.43 19.68 22.54
CA ARG A 74 23.34 19.28 23.96
C ARG A 74 22.85 20.43 24.84
N VAL A 75 23.37 21.65 24.65
CA VAL A 75 22.91 22.83 25.40
C VAL A 75 21.44 23.11 25.11
N VAL A 76 21.03 23.12 23.83
CA VAL A 76 19.61 23.29 23.45
C VAL A 76 18.73 22.27 24.15
N ARG A 77 19.09 20.98 24.07
CA ARG A 77 18.35 19.90 24.73
C ARG A 77 18.32 20.08 26.25
N PHE A 78 19.44 20.44 26.88
CA PHE A 78 19.52 20.67 28.32
C PHE A 78 18.56 21.80 28.74
N VAL A 79 18.58 22.91 28.01
CA VAL A 79 17.71 24.08 28.27
C VAL A 79 16.25 23.69 28.15
N SER A 80 15.85 23.03 27.06
CA SER A 80 14.45 22.60 26.87
C SER A 80 14.00 21.58 27.94
N VAL A 81 14.86 20.65 28.35
CA VAL A 81 14.53 19.71 29.44
C VAL A 81 14.41 20.44 30.78
N PHE A 82 15.29 21.38 31.08
CA PHE A 82 15.22 22.17 32.30
C PHE A 82 13.93 22.98 32.39
N THR A 83 13.53 23.61 31.28
CA THR A 83 12.33 24.47 31.23
C THR A 83 11.03 23.66 31.27
N SER A 84 11.04 22.45 30.70
CA SER A 84 9.88 21.54 30.72
C SER A 84 9.82 20.64 31.96
N ALA A 85 10.81 20.67 32.86
CA ALA A 85 10.87 19.76 34.01
C ALA A 85 9.79 20.06 35.06
N ARG A 86 9.03 19.02 35.46
CA ARG A 86 7.96 19.09 36.49
C ARG A 86 8.38 18.39 37.79
N ASP A 87 7.78 18.81 38.91
CA ASP A 87 7.90 18.20 40.24
C ASP A 87 6.74 18.73 41.11
N SER A 88 6.11 17.86 41.90
CA SER A 88 4.82 18.14 42.58
C SER A 88 4.88 19.28 43.60
N ASN A 89 6.07 19.58 44.13
CA ASN A 89 6.23 20.50 45.26
C ASN A 89 6.48 21.97 44.86
N ASN A 90 6.63 22.29 43.57
CA ASN A 90 7.01 23.63 43.09
C ASN A 90 6.47 23.95 41.67
N SER A 91 5.23 23.59 41.34
CA SER A 91 4.66 23.81 39.98
C SER A 91 4.59 25.29 39.60
N SER A 92 3.92 26.12 40.39
CA SER A 92 3.65 27.54 40.07
C SER A 92 4.91 28.36 39.70
N ALA A 93 5.99 28.29 40.49
CA ALA A 93 7.23 29.01 40.18
C ALA A 93 7.95 28.51 38.92
N ARG A 94 7.71 27.24 38.53
CA ARG A 94 8.26 26.68 37.29
C ARG A 94 7.44 27.12 36.08
N ASP A 95 6.14 27.20 36.23
CA ASP A 95 5.20 27.64 35.20
C ASP A 95 5.37 29.13 34.91
N GLU A 96 5.57 29.96 35.94
CA GLU A 96 5.97 31.37 35.79
C GLU A 96 7.29 31.48 35.01
N PHE A 97 8.32 30.71 35.40
CA PHE A 97 9.60 30.71 34.69
C PHE A 97 9.48 30.23 33.23
N LEU A 98 8.64 29.24 32.98
CA LEU A 98 8.36 28.74 31.62
C LEU A 98 7.71 29.84 30.78
N GLY A 99 6.69 30.53 31.31
CA GLY A 99 6.03 31.65 30.65
C GLY A 99 7.01 32.77 30.29
N GLU A 100 7.86 33.18 31.23
CA GLU A 100 8.89 34.20 30.97
C GLU A 100 9.93 33.75 29.94
N PHE A 101 10.30 32.47 29.95
CA PHE A 101 11.23 31.94 28.95
C PHE A 101 10.61 31.88 27.56
N LEU A 102 9.35 31.48 27.45
CA LEU A 102 8.62 31.48 26.18
C LEU A 102 8.49 32.91 25.62
N LYS A 103 8.18 33.91 26.44
CA LYS A 103 8.19 35.34 26.04
C LYS A 103 9.56 35.78 25.53
N PHE A 104 10.64 35.39 26.20
CA PHE A 104 12.01 35.64 25.72
C PHE A 104 12.27 34.99 24.34
N LEU A 105 11.82 33.76 24.14
CA LEU A 105 11.97 33.06 22.87
C LEU A 105 11.13 33.68 21.75
N LEU A 106 9.91 34.15 22.03
CA LEU A 106 9.04 34.83 21.07
C LEU A 106 9.70 36.07 20.46
N VAL A 107 10.33 36.90 21.30
CA VAL A 107 11.09 38.07 20.82
C VAL A 107 12.19 37.65 19.85
N ALA A 108 12.92 36.56 20.16
CA ALA A 108 13.96 36.04 19.28
C ALA A 108 13.39 35.38 17.98
N ALA A 109 12.23 34.75 18.05
CA ALA A 109 11.53 34.13 16.92
C ALA A 109 11.03 35.16 15.89
N MET A 110 10.79 36.39 16.33
CA MET A 110 10.37 37.52 15.47
C MET A 110 11.53 38.43 15.05
N SER A 111 12.77 38.08 15.40
CA SER A 111 13.96 38.87 15.05
C SER A 111 14.24 38.89 13.53
N ALA A 112 14.80 40.00 13.03
CA ALA A 112 15.36 40.03 11.67
C ALA A 112 16.53 39.02 11.50
N ASN A 113 17.24 38.71 12.59
CA ASN A 113 18.39 37.80 12.57
C ASN A 113 17.95 36.34 12.38
N LYS A 114 18.39 35.72 11.26
CA LYS A 114 18.06 34.33 10.92
C LYS A 114 18.47 33.31 11.98
N THR A 115 19.61 33.51 12.64
CA THR A 115 20.15 32.57 13.64
C THR A 115 19.36 32.65 14.93
N ALA A 116 18.95 33.85 15.33
CA ALA A 116 18.08 34.06 16.48
C ALA A 116 16.73 33.35 16.26
N ARG A 117 16.11 33.57 15.10
CA ARG A 117 14.85 32.89 14.73
C ARG A 117 14.98 31.38 14.76
N PHE A 118 16.04 30.85 14.14
CA PHE A 118 16.31 29.42 14.13
C PHE A 118 16.44 28.82 15.52
N ARG A 119 17.24 29.41 16.41
CA ARG A 119 17.42 28.90 17.78
C ARG A 119 16.16 29.04 18.62
N ALA A 120 15.43 30.14 18.46
CA ALA A 120 14.15 30.34 19.13
C ALA A 120 13.14 29.25 18.74
N CYS A 121 12.87 29.09 17.43
CA CYS A 121 11.90 28.10 16.95
C CYS A 121 12.33 26.68 17.30
N GLN A 122 13.64 26.38 17.24
CA GLN A 122 14.18 25.10 17.68
C GLN A 122 13.82 24.82 19.14
N ILE A 123 14.13 25.75 20.04
CA ILE A 123 13.89 25.58 21.48
C ILE A 123 12.39 25.54 21.78
N ILE A 124 11.58 26.41 21.16
CA ILE A 124 10.11 26.43 21.29
C ILE A 124 9.53 25.06 20.90
N SER A 125 9.85 24.56 19.69
CA SER A 125 9.42 23.24 19.22
C SER A 125 9.81 22.13 20.19
N ASP A 126 11.04 22.19 20.72
CA ASP A 126 11.55 21.21 21.66
C ASP A 126 10.87 21.27 23.04
N ILE A 127 10.42 22.45 23.49
CA ILE A 127 9.64 22.62 24.72
C ILE A 127 8.23 22.07 24.52
N ILE A 128 7.54 22.51 23.47
CA ILE A 128 6.16 22.12 23.17
C ILE A 128 6.05 20.60 23.03
N MET A 129 6.99 19.94 22.36
CA MET A 129 6.95 18.48 22.22
C MET A 129 7.25 17.69 23.51
N ARG A 130 7.66 18.36 24.59
CA ARG A 130 8.02 17.71 25.87
C ARG A 130 7.10 18.07 27.03
N LEU A 131 6.36 19.17 26.93
CA LEU A 131 5.43 19.54 27.98
C LEU A 131 4.35 18.46 28.13
N PRO A 132 3.92 18.12 29.35
CA PRO A 132 2.71 17.32 29.54
C PRO A 132 1.45 18.16 29.21
N ASP A 133 0.28 17.53 29.17
CA ASP A 133 -0.99 18.22 28.84
C ASP A 133 -1.51 19.07 30.01
N ASP A 134 -1.06 18.82 31.24
CA ASP A 134 -1.40 19.58 32.45
C ASP A 134 -0.46 20.77 32.72
N ALA A 135 0.33 21.17 31.72
CA ALA A 135 1.23 22.31 31.85
C ALA A 135 0.45 23.64 31.89
N GLU A 136 0.47 24.32 33.04
CA GLU A 136 -0.17 25.63 33.21
C GLU A 136 0.65 26.73 32.52
N VAL A 137 0.21 27.15 31.33
CA VAL A 137 0.66 28.34 30.62
C VAL A 137 -0.60 29.09 30.20
N SER A 138 -0.62 30.41 30.36
CA SER A 138 -1.80 31.23 30.05
C SER A 138 -2.18 31.12 28.58
N ASP A 139 -3.49 31.04 28.30
CA ASP A 139 -4.05 30.92 26.96
C ASP A 139 -3.54 32.03 26.01
N ASP A 140 -3.52 33.29 26.47
CA ASP A 140 -2.97 34.43 25.71
C ASP A 140 -1.54 34.19 25.19
N LEU A 141 -0.70 33.54 26.02
CA LEU A 141 0.69 33.25 25.64
C LEU A 141 0.77 32.08 24.66
N TRP A 142 -0.13 31.10 24.77
CA TRP A 142 -0.24 30.03 23.78
C TRP A 142 -0.68 30.56 22.43
N ASP A 143 -1.66 31.45 22.40
CA ASP A 143 -2.13 32.10 21.17
C ASP A 143 -0.98 32.88 20.51
N GLU A 144 -0.21 33.66 21.27
CA GLU A 144 0.98 34.36 20.75
C GLU A 144 2.02 33.39 20.15
N ILE A 145 2.24 32.23 20.77
CA ILE A 145 3.16 31.20 20.27
C ILE A 145 2.64 30.56 19.01
N ILE A 146 1.36 30.18 18.97
CA ILE A 146 0.71 29.58 17.82
C ILE A 146 0.80 30.54 16.63
N GLU A 147 0.40 31.80 16.81
CA GLU A 147 0.49 32.83 15.76
C GLU A 147 1.93 33.07 15.31
N SER A 148 2.88 33.13 16.24
CA SER A 148 4.30 33.23 15.90
C SER A 148 4.75 32.05 15.02
N MET A 149 4.38 30.82 15.38
CA MET A 149 4.76 29.63 14.61
C MET A 149 4.04 29.56 13.26
N LYS A 150 2.77 29.97 13.15
CA LYS A 150 2.07 30.11 11.86
C LYS A 150 2.83 31.06 10.93
N VAL A 151 3.26 32.22 11.43
CA VAL A 151 4.11 33.14 10.65
C VAL A 151 5.45 32.50 10.27
N ARG A 152 6.07 31.71 11.16
CA ARG A 152 7.35 31.03 10.89
C ARG A 152 7.23 29.87 9.90
N MET A 153 6.04 29.35 9.60
CA MET A 153 5.85 28.46 8.46
C MET A 153 6.13 29.15 7.11
N GLY A 154 6.04 30.48 7.03
CA GLY A 154 6.42 31.27 5.86
C GLY A 154 7.90 31.68 5.83
N ASP A 155 8.74 31.16 6.71
CA ASP A 155 10.13 31.59 6.82
C ASP A 155 10.96 31.25 5.58
N LYS A 156 11.90 32.11 5.17
CA LYS A 156 12.81 31.84 4.04
C LYS A 156 13.72 30.64 4.29
N VAL A 157 14.00 30.31 5.54
CA VAL A 157 14.93 29.24 5.92
C VAL A 157 14.16 27.94 6.23
N PRO A 158 14.36 26.84 5.46
CA PRO A 158 13.56 25.60 5.61
C PRO A 158 13.61 24.97 6.99
N VAL A 159 14.77 24.98 7.67
CA VAL A 159 14.87 24.39 9.03
C VAL A 159 14.04 25.15 10.06
N ILE A 160 13.79 26.44 9.85
CA ILE A 160 12.89 27.23 10.71
C ILE A 160 11.45 26.79 10.48
N ARG A 161 11.04 26.66 9.21
CA ARG A 161 9.72 26.11 8.84
C ARG A 161 9.50 24.72 9.42
N THR A 162 10.52 23.87 9.39
CA THR A 162 10.48 22.51 9.98
C THR A 162 10.14 22.56 11.47
N PHE A 163 10.80 23.43 12.25
CA PHE A 163 10.49 23.56 13.68
C PHE A 163 9.13 24.19 13.94
N ALA A 164 8.71 25.14 13.11
CA ALA A 164 7.39 25.74 13.21
C ALA A 164 6.29 24.69 13.01
N VAL A 165 6.38 23.87 11.96
CA VAL A 165 5.45 22.76 11.70
C VAL A 165 5.44 21.76 12.86
N ARG A 166 6.62 21.36 13.35
CA ARG A 166 6.73 20.43 14.49
C ARG A 166 6.17 21.02 15.80
N ALA A 167 6.24 22.33 16.01
CA ALA A 167 5.62 22.97 17.15
C ALA A 167 4.09 22.96 17.01
N LEU A 168 3.58 23.36 15.84
CA LEU A 168 2.15 23.43 15.55
C LEU A 168 1.47 22.06 15.52
N SER A 169 2.21 20.97 15.27
CA SER A 169 1.63 19.62 15.20
C SER A 169 0.89 19.18 16.45
N ARG A 170 1.24 19.74 17.63
CA ARG A 170 0.55 19.43 18.88
C ARG A 170 -0.88 20.00 18.94
N PHE A 171 -1.12 21.08 18.20
CA PHE A 171 -2.39 21.82 18.19
C PHE A 171 -3.23 21.53 16.94
N ALA A 172 -2.68 20.84 15.93
CA ALA A 172 -3.32 20.63 14.64
C ALA A 172 -4.60 19.75 14.69
N ASN A 173 -4.84 19.03 15.79
CA ASN A 173 -6.04 18.20 15.98
C ASN A 173 -7.10 18.89 16.86
N ASP A 174 -6.82 20.09 17.35
CA ASP A 174 -7.74 20.86 18.17
C ASP A 174 -8.74 21.60 17.27
N THR A 175 -10.03 21.43 17.55
CA THR A 175 -11.12 22.06 16.79
C THR A 175 -11.08 23.58 16.85
N GLU A 176 -10.59 24.16 17.94
CA GLU A 176 -10.43 25.61 18.09
C GLU A 176 -9.30 26.15 17.20
N ASN A 177 -8.36 25.29 16.80
CA ASN A 177 -7.19 25.59 16.00
C ASN A 177 -7.27 24.98 14.58
N SER A 178 -8.49 24.89 14.02
CA SER A 178 -8.74 24.32 12.70
C SER A 178 -7.95 24.98 11.56
N ASP A 179 -7.61 26.27 11.72
CA ASP A 179 -6.83 27.02 10.74
C ASP A 179 -5.37 26.54 10.61
N ILE A 180 -4.81 25.87 11.63
CA ILE A 180 -3.50 25.21 11.56
C ILE A 180 -3.53 24.07 10.53
N LEU A 181 -4.61 23.29 10.53
CA LEU A 181 -4.78 22.18 9.58
C LEU A 181 -4.88 22.71 8.15
N ASP A 182 -5.70 23.76 7.94
CA ASP A 182 -5.82 24.42 6.64
C ASP A 182 -4.49 24.99 6.16
N LEU A 183 -3.70 25.57 7.08
CA LEU A 183 -2.35 26.03 6.78
C LEU A 183 -1.42 24.89 6.35
N PHE A 184 -1.46 23.73 7.02
CA PHE A 184 -0.68 22.55 6.62
C PHE A 184 -1.09 22.04 5.23
N LEU A 185 -2.39 21.89 4.98
CA LEU A 185 -2.92 21.36 3.72
C LEU A 185 -2.63 22.30 2.54
N SER A 186 -2.73 23.62 2.74
CA SER A 186 -2.40 24.61 1.72
C SER A 186 -0.89 24.76 1.47
N ALA A 187 -0.06 24.63 2.51
CA ALA A 187 1.40 24.76 2.39
C ALA A 187 2.05 23.52 1.76
N LEU A 188 1.55 22.32 2.04
CA LEU A 188 2.15 21.05 1.60
C LEU A 188 2.44 20.96 0.09
N PRO A 189 1.48 21.25 -0.83
CA PRO A 189 1.75 21.18 -2.27
C PRO A 189 2.68 22.29 -2.78
N LEU A 190 2.82 23.41 -2.05
CA LEU A 190 3.64 24.55 -2.45
C LEU A 190 5.08 24.46 -1.91
N GLU A 191 5.31 23.66 -0.87
CA GLU A 191 6.57 23.57 -0.17
C GLU A 191 7.66 22.84 -0.99
N GLN A 192 8.75 23.55 -1.29
CA GLN A 192 9.82 23.07 -2.15
C GLN A 192 10.81 22.15 -1.42
N ASN A 193 11.01 22.33 -0.11
CA ASN A 193 11.96 21.56 0.66
C ASN A 193 11.38 20.22 1.14
N ALA A 194 12.03 19.12 0.77
CA ALA A 194 11.57 17.77 1.11
C ALA A 194 11.48 17.50 2.62
N GLU A 195 12.39 18.03 3.45
CA GLU A 195 12.33 17.79 4.91
C GLU A 195 11.16 18.55 5.55
N VAL A 196 10.82 19.73 5.03
CA VAL A 196 9.63 20.47 5.49
C VAL A 196 8.36 19.73 5.07
N ARG A 197 8.23 19.31 3.80
CA ARG A 197 7.09 18.49 3.34
C ARG A 197 6.92 17.23 4.19
N LYS A 198 8.01 16.48 4.41
CA LYS A 198 8.02 15.31 5.28
C LYS A 198 7.52 15.63 6.68
N THR A 199 7.97 16.74 7.26
CA THR A 199 7.55 17.15 8.61
C THR A 199 6.07 17.52 8.65
N ILE A 200 5.55 18.18 7.59
CA ILE A 200 4.11 18.47 7.46
C ILE A 200 3.32 17.16 7.40
N VAL A 201 3.73 16.20 6.55
CA VAL A 201 3.07 14.89 6.43
C VAL A 201 3.01 14.17 7.78
N LEU A 202 4.11 14.16 8.54
CA LEU A 202 4.15 13.55 9.87
C LEU A 202 3.22 14.25 10.88
N ALA A 203 3.04 15.56 10.72
CA ALA A 203 2.24 16.41 11.59
C ALA A 203 0.73 16.33 11.32
N LEU A 204 0.30 15.84 10.15
CA LEU A 204 -1.13 15.78 9.80
C LEU A 204 -1.89 14.83 10.75
N PRO A 205 -3.01 15.26 11.37
CA PRO A 205 -3.88 14.40 12.16
C PRO A 205 -4.68 13.44 11.27
N PRO A 206 -5.22 12.33 11.81
CA PRO A 206 -6.07 11.43 11.03
C PRO A 206 -7.45 12.03 10.76
N SER A 207 -7.78 12.27 9.50
CA SER A 207 -9.13 12.66 9.05
C SER A 207 -9.31 12.33 7.57
N ASN A 208 -10.55 12.42 7.07
CA ASN A 208 -10.82 12.22 5.64
C ASN A 208 -10.04 13.23 4.77
N ALA A 209 -9.97 14.50 5.19
CA ALA A 209 -9.25 15.54 4.46
C ALA A 209 -7.74 15.26 4.39
N THR A 210 -7.14 14.80 5.49
CA THR A 210 -5.70 14.52 5.54
C THR A 210 -5.33 13.19 4.87
N SER A 211 -6.22 12.19 4.88
CA SER A 211 -5.98 10.90 4.25
C SER A 211 -5.60 11.06 2.77
N LEU A 212 -6.34 11.87 2.02
CA LEU A 212 -6.06 12.13 0.60
C LEU A 212 -4.74 12.88 0.42
N ALA A 213 -4.45 13.88 1.26
CA ALA A 213 -3.19 14.63 1.21
C ALA A 213 -1.98 13.71 1.47
N ILE A 214 -2.07 12.83 2.46
CA ILE A 214 -1.02 11.86 2.79
C ILE A 214 -0.86 10.82 1.67
N VAL A 215 -1.96 10.31 1.11
CA VAL A 215 -1.91 9.39 -0.03
C VAL A 215 -1.30 10.06 -1.26
N ASN A 216 -1.56 11.34 -1.52
CA ASN A 216 -0.89 12.07 -2.60
C ASN A 216 0.63 12.16 -2.39
N CYS A 217 1.09 12.27 -1.14
CA CYS A 217 2.51 12.24 -0.81
C CYS A 217 3.20 10.89 -1.07
N THR A 218 2.47 9.79 -1.35
CA THR A 218 3.07 8.54 -1.86
C THR A 218 3.67 8.72 -3.26
N LEU A 219 3.33 9.79 -3.98
CA LEU A 219 3.94 10.16 -5.27
C LEU A 219 4.94 11.31 -5.18
N ASP A 220 5.36 11.70 -3.97
CA ASP A 220 6.34 12.79 -3.81
C ASP A 220 7.65 12.49 -4.56
N VAL A 221 8.29 13.54 -5.07
CA VAL A 221 9.58 13.42 -5.76
C VAL A 221 10.67 12.87 -4.83
N SER A 222 10.59 13.16 -3.53
CA SER A 222 11.53 12.72 -2.51
C SER A 222 11.17 11.36 -1.94
N GLU A 223 12.13 10.43 -1.95
CA GLU A 223 12.01 9.13 -1.28
C GLU A 223 11.61 9.28 0.21
N SER A 224 12.24 10.22 0.93
CA SER A 224 12.01 10.39 2.37
C SER A 224 10.59 10.83 2.71
N VAL A 225 9.92 11.56 1.82
CA VAL A 225 8.53 12.01 1.99
C VAL A 225 7.58 10.83 1.72
N ARG A 226 7.81 10.08 0.64
CA ARG A 226 7.03 8.87 0.33
C ARG A 226 7.10 7.85 1.46
N LYS A 227 8.30 7.61 2.01
CA LYS A 227 8.48 6.77 3.21
C LYS A 227 7.64 7.26 4.39
N ALA A 228 7.70 8.55 4.70
CA ALA A 228 6.93 9.13 5.80
C ALA A 228 5.42 9.00 5.59
N ALA A 229 4.93 9.11 4.35
CA ALA A 229 3.53 8.87 4.03
C ALA A 229 3.10 7.45 4.42
N TYR A 230 3.87 6.41 4.03
CA TYR A 230 3.58 5.03 4.43
C TYR A 230 3.67 4.81 5.94
N CYS A 231 4.65 5.42 6.62
CA CYS A 231 4.73 5.33 8.09
C CYS A 231 3.49 5.92 8.78
N ILE A 232 2.97 7.06 8.29
CA ILE A 232 1.79 7.70 8.87
C ILE A 232 0.50 6.96 8.52
N LEU A 233 0.40 6.42 7.31
CA LEU A 233 -0.72 5.56 6.93
C LEU A 233 -0.79 4.33 7.86
N ALA A 234 0.36 3.73 8.18
CA ALA A 234 0.44 2.60 9.10
C ALA A 234 0.07 2.99 10.55
N ASP A 235 0.57 4.13 11.01
CA ASP A 235 0.42 4.59 12.40
C ASP A 235 -1.00 5.11 12.71
N LYS A 236 -1.63 5.81 11.76
CA LYS A 236 -2.83 6.61 12.03
C LYS A 236 -4.10 6.17 11.30
N PHE A 237 -4.01 5.30 10.28
CA PHE A 237 -5.16 4.96 9.41
C PHE A 237 -5.40 3.44 9.34
N PRO A 238 -6.31 2.89 10.18
CA PRO A 238 -6.76 1.52 10.05
C PRO A 238 -7.34 1.22 8.66
N LEU A 239 -7.23 -0.04 8.23
CA LEU A 239 -7.70 -0.51 6.92
C LEU A 239 -9.15 -0.09 6.64
N GLN A 240 -10.03 -0.24 7.63
CA GLN A 240 -11.46 0.04 7.52
C GLN A 240 -11.78 1.53 7.39
N SER A 241 -10.91 2.43 7.85
CA SER A 241 -11.14 3.89 7.74
C SER A 241 -10.88 4.44 6.33
N LEU A 242 -10.20 3.68 5.48
CA LEU A 242 -9.88 4.05 4.11
C LEU A 242 -10.94 3.51 3.15
N SER A 243 -11.28 4.28 2.11
CA SER A 243 -12.12 3.75 1.02
C SER A 243 -11.35 2.70 0.21
N ILE A 244 -12.08 1.80 -0.46
CA ILE A 244 -11.51 0.75 -1.33
C ILE A 244 -10.52 1.36 -2.33
N LYS A 245 -10.93 2.45 -3.02
CA LYS A 245 -10.08 3.18 -3.95
C LYS A 245 -8.78 3.68 -3.33
N LEU A 246 -8.79 4.16 -2.08
CA LEU A 246 -7.57 4.59 -1.41
C LEU A 246 -6.67 3.40 -1.06
N ARG A 247 -7.25 2.29 -0.55
CA ARG A 247 -6.49 1.07 -0.24
C ARG A 247 -5.75 0.55 -1.46
N THR A 248 -6.42 0.47 -2.60
CA THR A 248 -5.84 -0.04 -3.84
C THR A 248 -4.75 0.89 -4.38
N VAL A 249 -4.98 2.21 -4.36
CA VAL A 249 -3.96 3.21 -4.75
C VAL A 249 -2.71 3.14 -3.86
N ILE A 250 -2.88 2.99 -2.55
CA ILE A 250 -1.75 2.89 -1.60
C ILE A 250 -0.88 1.68 -1.93
N LEU A 251 -1.50 0.50 -2.11
CA LEU A 251 -0.81 -0.75 -2.39
C LEU A 251 -0.18 -0.75 -3.78
N GLN A 252 -0.92 -0.33 -4.80
CA GLN A 252 -0.43 -0.25 -6.18
C GLN A 252 0.83 0.60 -6.27
N ARG A 253 0.83 1.79 -5.66
CA ARG A 253 1.98 2.70 -5.69
C ARG A 253 3.15 2.19 -4.87
N GLY A 254 2.89 1.60 -3.71
CA GLY A 254 3.94 1.24 -2.76
C GLY A 254 4.67 -0.04 -3.14
N LEU A 255 3.92 -1.07 -3.54
CA LEU A 255 4.49 -2.33 -4.00
C LEU A 255 5.30 -2.13 -5.30
N ALA A 256 4.85 -1.21 -6.17
CA ALA A 256 5.55 -0.86 -7.41
C ALA A 256 6.49 0.36 -7.28
N ASP A 257 6.84 0.80 -6.06
CA ASP A 257 7.70 1.98 -5.90
C ASP A 257 9.12 1.72 -6.45
N ARG A 258 9.68 2.71 -7.14
CA ARG A 258 11.06 2.68 -7.66
C ARG A 258 12.13 2.50 -6.58
N SER A 259 11.84 2.85 -5.33
CA SER A 259 12.75 2.69 -4.19
C SER A 259 12.33 1.51 -3.34
N VAL A 260 13.21 0.51 -3.26
CA VAL A 260 13.05 -0.66 -2.39
C VAL A 260 12.81 -0.26 -0.92
N ALA A 261 13.39 0.86 -0.49
CA ALA A 261 13.17 1.36 0.88
C ALA A 261 11.74 1.86 1.11
N VAL A 262 11.05 2.36 0.08
CA VAL A 262 9.63 2.75 0.15
C VAL A 262 8.74 1.52 0.05
N SER A 263 9.03 0.60 -0.89
CA SER A 263 8.28 -0.66 -1.02
C SER A 263 8.29 -1.47 0.27
N LYS A 264 9.42 -1.47 1.00
CA LYS A 264 9.52 -2.10 2.32
C LYS A 264 8.61 -1.45 3.37
N GLU A 265 8.41 -0.14 3.38
CA GLU A 265 7.47 0.51 4.30
C GLU A 265 6.02 0.19 3.91
N CYS A 266 5.70 0.12 2.62
CA CYS A 266 4.38 -0.31 2.15
C CYS A 266 4.10 -1.77 2.53
N LEU A 267 5.07 -2.67 2.32
CA LEU A 267 4.97 -4.07 2.72
C LEU A 267 4.81 -4.20 4.24
N LYS A 268 5.54 -3.38 5.01
CA LYS A 268 5.40 -3.33 6.47
C LYS A 268 3.99 -2.89 6.89
N LEU A 269 3.45 -1.84 6.29
CA LEU A 269 2.06 -1.40 6.50
C LEU A 269 1.09 -2.54 6.18
N MET A 270 1.25 -3.19 5.02
CA MET A 270 0.37 -4.27 4.58
C MET A 270 0.44 -5.47 5.51
N ARG A 271 1.63 -5.90 5.94
CA ARG A 271 1.83 -7.04 6.82
C ARG A 271 1.41 -6.75 8.26
N ASP A 272 2.00 -5.74 8.87
CA ASP A 272 1.91 -5.52 10.31
C ASP A 272 0.55 -4.92 10.69
N GLU A 273 0.01 -4.00 9.88
CA GLU A 273 -1.22 -3.27 10.21
C GLU A 273 -2.45 -3.87 9.52
N TRP A 274 -2.38 -4.18 8.24
CA TRP A 274 -3.58 -4.61 7.50
C TRP A 274 -3.81 -6.12 7.61
N LEU A 275 -2.81 -6.95 7.29
CA LEU A 275 -2.94 -8.39 7.34
C LEU A 275 -3.00 -8.91 8.78
N SER A 276 -2.02 -8.57 9.62
CA SER A 276 -1.93 -9.13 10.96
C SER A 276 -3.00 -8.59 11.90
N LYS A 277 -3.11 -7.25 12.03
CA LYS A 277 -4.07 -6.66 12.98
C LYS A 277 -5.51 -6.62 12.47
N CYS A 278 -5.76 -6.33 11.19
CA CYS A 278 -7.13 -6.22 10.68
C CYS A 278 -7.70 -7.53 10.14
N CYS A 279 -6.86 -8.46 9.68
CA CYS A 279 -7.30 -9.70 9.02
C CYS A 279 -6.84 -10.98 9.73
N ASN A 280 -6.23 -10.89 10.92
CA ASN A 280 -5.75 -12.05 11.69
C ASN A 280 -4.85 -13.01 10.88
N ASP A 281 -3.94 -12.44 10.09
CA ASP A 281 -3.03 -13.17 9.20
C ASP A 281 -3.74 -13.98 8.08
N ASP A 282 -5.00 -13.65 7.73
CA ASP A 282 -5.74 -14.25 6.61
C ASP A 282 -5.60 -13.43 5.30
N PRO A 283 -4.88 -13.94 4.28
CA PRO A 283 -4.76 -13.27 2.98
C PRO A 283 -6.10 -13.09 2.26
N VAL A 284 -7.02 -14.04 2.37
CA VAL A 284 -8.33 -13.95 1.71
C VAL A 284 -9.15 -12.84 2.37
N GLY A 285 -9.13 -12.76 3.69
CA GLY A 285 -9.70 -11.64 4.46
C GLY A 285 -9.14 -10.28 4.03
N LEU A 286 -7.85 -10.17 3.72
CA LEU A 286 -7.27 -8.92 3.19
C LEU A 286 -7.80 -8.60 1.79
N LEU A 287 -7.86 -9.59 0.89
CA LEU A 287 -8.38 -9.39 -0.47
C LEU A 287 -9.83 -8.87 -0.47
N LYS A 288 -10.66 -9.28 0.51
CA LYS A 288 -12.05 -8.81 0.65
C LYS A 288 -12.17 -7.30 0.87
N TYR A 289 -11.10 -6.65 1.33
CA TYR A 289 -11.06 -5.19 1.50
C TYR A 289 -10.64 -4.43 0.24
N LEU A 290 -10.31 -5.12 -0.86
CA LEU A 290 -9.72 -4.52 -2.06
C LEU A 290 -10.65 -4.46 -3.28
N ASP A 291 -11.82 -5.12 -3.26
CA ASP A 291 -12.70 -5.25 -4.42
C ASP A 291 -11.93 -5.80 -5.63
N VAL A 292 -11.53 -7.07 -5.52
CA VAL A 292 -10.64 -7.73 -6.48
C VAL A 292 -11.26 -7.91 -7.87
N GLU A 293 -12.58 -7.80 -7.98
CA GLU A 293 -13.27 -7.80 -9.26
C GLU A 293 -12.96 -6.52 -10.05
N THR A 294 -12.99 -5.37 -9.37
CA THR A 294 -12.64 -4.08 -9.99
C THR A 294 -11.12 -3.86 -10.07
N TYR A 295 -10.36 -4.32 -9.07
CA TYR A 295 -8.92 -4.03 -8.92
C TYR A 295 -8.05 -5.30 -8.95
N GLU A 296 -8.32 -6.23 -9.87
CA GLU A 296 -7.65 -7.55 -9.95
C GLU A 296 -6.12 -7.43 -9.91
N SER A 297 -5.53 -6.57 -10.73
CA SER A 297 -4.06 -6.40 -10.81
C SER A 297 -3.42 -6.00 -9.49
N VAL A 298 -4.15 -5.26 -8.63
CA VAL A 298 -3.70 -4.90 -7.29
C VAL A 298 -3.80 -6.12 -6.36
N GLY A 299 -4.90 -6.87 -6.43
CA GLY A 299 -5.05 -8.14 -5.70
C GLY A 299 -3.97 -9.16 -6.05
N GLU A 300 -3.62 -9.30 -7.34
CA GLU A 300 -2.49 -10.12 -7.80
C GLU A 300 -1.16 -9.64 -7.22
N SER A 301 -0.88 -8.32 -7.30
CA SER A 301 0.35 -7.73 -6.78
C SER A 301 0.51 -7.94 -5.27
N VAL A 302 -0.60 -7.84 -4.52
CA VAL A 302 -0.66 -8.14 -3.08
C VAL A 302 -0.34 -9.59 -2.84
N MET A 303 -1.01 -10.52 -3.52
CA MET A 303 -0.76 -11.95 -3.36
C MET A 303 0.69 -12.34 -3.68
N VAL A 304 1.25 -11.80 -4.75
CA VAL A 304 2.67 -12.01 -5.10
C VAL A 304 3.59 -11.49 -3.99
N ALA A 305 3.34 -10.30 -3.46
CA ALA A 305 4.13 -9.74 -2.36
C ALA A 305 4.02 -10.58 -1.07
N LEU A 306 2.82 -11.07 -0.73
CA LEU A 306 2.61 -11.95 0.43
C LEU A 306 3.33 -13.29 0.28
N LEU A 307 3.30 -13.89 -0.91
CA LEU A 307 4.01 -15.14 -1.21
C LEU A 307 5.52 -14.96 -1.11
N GLN A 308 6.06 -13.87 -1.68
CA GLN A 308 7.49 -13.56 -1.62
C GLN A 308 8.00 -13.26 -0.21
N ASP A 309 7.19 -12.64 0.65
CA ASP A 309 7.53 -12.37 2.06
C ASP A 309 7.24 -13.58 2.98
N GLY A 310 6.78 -14.71 2.43
CA GLY A 310 6.51 -15.94 3.18
C GLY A 310 5.31 -15.84 4.14
N LEU A 311 4.36 -14.94 3.85
CA LEU A 311 3.20 -14.66 4.70
C LEU A 311 2.00 -15.55 4.39
N VAL A 312 2.02 -16.26 3.26
CA VAL A 312 1.00 -17.26 2.92
C VAL A 312 1.43 -18.62 3.48
N LYS A 313 0.72 -19.09 4.50
CA LYS A 313 0.94 -20.41 5.11
C LYS A 313 -0.05 -21.41 4.54
N LEU A 314 0.46 -22.41 3.82
CA LEU A 314 -0.32 -23.52 3.31
C LEU A 314 -0.39 -24.61 4.39
N TYR A 315 -1.52 -24.71 5.08
CA TYR A 315 -1.73 -25.75 6.10
C TYR A 315 -2.23 -27.05 5.45
N ASP A 316 -1.93 -28.18 6.09
CA ASP A 316 -2.46 -29.48 5.65
C ASP A 316 -3.99 -29.46 5.65
N GLY A 317 -4.56 -29.81 4.49
CA GLY A 317 -6.01 -29.86 4.25
C GLY A 317 -6.55 -28.68 3.44
N GLN A 318 -5.88 -27.51 3.40
CA GLN A 318 -6.31 -26.39 2.56
C GLN A 318 -6.03 -26.69 1.09
N SER A 319 -7.10 -26.79 0.29
CA SER A 319 -7.02 -27.08 -1.14
C SER A 319 -8.30 -26.65 -1.83
N ILE A 320 -8.23 -26.51 -3.16
CA ILE A 320 -9.41 -26.27 -3.99
C ILE A 320 -10.37 -27.47 -3.95
N ARG A 321 -9.84 -28.67 -3.63
CA ARG A 321 -10.62 -29.90 -3.48
C ARG A 321 -11.74 -29.78 -2.43
N GLN A 322 -11.59 -28.88 -1.45
CA GLN A 322 -12.65 -28.61 -0.47
C GLN A 322 -13.93 -28.06 -1.10
N CYS A 323 -13.84 -27.43 -2.27
CA CYS A 323 -15.00 -26.96 -3.03
C CYS A 323 -15.81 -28.09 -3.66
N ILE A 324 -15.28 -29.32 -3.66
CA ILE A 324 -15.89 -30.50 -4.27
C ILE A 324 -16.19 -31.47 -3.12
N SER A 325 -17.35 -31.29 -2.47
CA SER A 325 -17.73 -32.16 -1.34
C SER A 325 -17.96 -33.57 -1.83
N SER A 326 -17.10 -34.51 -1.43
CA SER A 326 -17.38 -35.95 -1.49
C SER A 326 -18.13 -36.35 -0.22
N THR A 327 -19.39 -35.92 -0.09
CA THR A 327 -20.28 -36.54 0.88
C THR A 327 -20.61 -37.92 0.33
N ILE A 328 -19.90 -38.95 0.79
CA ILE A 328 -20.27 -40.34 0.54
C ILE A 328 -21.57 -40.59 1.33
N SER A 329 -22.72 -40.32 0.70
CA SER A 329 -23.95 -41.00 1.09
C SER A 329 -24.05 -42.24 0.22
N GLU A 330 -23.94 -43.42 0.84
CA GLU A 330 -24.22 -44.71 0.24
C GLU A 330 -25.71 -44.77 -0.19
N ILE A 331 -26.06 -44.15 -1.31
CA ILE A 331 -27.24 -44.40 -2.15
C ILE A 331 -26.92 -43.77 -3.53
N GLU A 332 -27.24 -44.50 -4.58
CA GLU A 332 -26.86 -44.36 -5.99
C GLU A 332 -27.30 -43.06 -6.71
N ASP A 333 -26.83 -41.88 -6.27
CA ASP A 333 -26.86 -40.67 -7.08
C ASP A 333 -25.64 -39.78 -6.78
N TYR A 334 -24.78 -39.58 -7.78
CA TYR A 334 -23.56 -38.77 -7.70
C TYR A 334 -23.94 -37.28 -7.70
N ASN A 335 -24.50 -36.77 -6.60
CA ASN A 335 -24.80 -35.35 -6.43
C ASN A 335 -23.86 -34.75 -5.39
N GLY A 336 -22.57 -34.66 -5.75
CA GLY A 336 -21.59 -33.91 -4.97
C GLY A 336 -21.99 -32.44 -4.94
N SER A 337 -22.24 -31.88 -3.76
CA SER A 337 -22.52 -30.45 -3.62
C SER A 337 -21.23 -29.67 -3.87
N ILE A 338 -21.21 -28.88 -4.94
CA ILE A 338 -20.11 -27.98 -5.27
C ILE A 338 -20.29 -26.69 -4.47
N HIS A 339 -19.26 -26.30 -3.72
CA HIS A 339 -19.22 -25.03 -3.03
C HIS A 339 -18.65 -23.96 -3.95
N LEU A 340 -19.48 -22.98 -4.31
CA LEU A 340 -19.08 -21.87 -5.17
C LEU A 340 -18.09 -20.94 -4.45
N MET A 341 -17.05 -20.53 -5.16
CA MET A 341 -15.96 -19.72 -4.67
C MET A 341 -16.30 -18.23 -4.79
N GLU A 342 -15.99 -17.49 -3.73
CA GLU A 342 -15.97 -16.03 -3.78
C GLU A 342 -14.80 -15.53 -4.65
N PRO A 343 -14.88 -14.32 -5.24
CA PRO A 343 -13.84 -13.75 -6.09
C PRO A 343 -12.43 -13.78 -5.48
N GLU A 344 -12.31 -13.40 -4.20
CA GLU A 344 -11.05 -13.35 -3.47
C GLU A 344 -10.43 -14.73 -3.29
N PHE A 345 -11.26 -15.73 -3.02
CA PHE A 345 -10.82 -17.10 -2.83
C PHE A 345 -10.34 -17.73 -4.15
N ALA A 346 -11.04 -17.42 -5.26
CA ALA A 346 -10.63 -17.84 -6.59
C ALA A 346 -9.31 -17.19 -7.03
N LEU A 347 -9.15 -15.87 -6.80
CA LEU A 347 -7.91 -15.16 -7.07
C LEU A 347 -6.74 -15.67 -6.21
N TYR A 348 -6.99 -15.91 -4.92
CA TYR A 348 -6.02 -16.47 -3.97
C TYR A 348 -5.45 -17.78 -4.51
N TRP A 349 -6.32 -18.76 -4.79
CA TRP A 349 -5.88 -20.08 -5.23
C TRP A 349 -5.23 -20.07 -6.60
N LYS A 350 -5.76 -19.31 -7.57
CA LYS A 350 -5.10 -19.14 -8.87
C LYS A 350 -3.68 -18.61 -8.69
N THR A 351 -3.48 -17.62 -7.83
CA THR A 351 -2.17 -16.99 -7.65
C THR A 351 -1.20 -17.89 -6.89
N VAL A 352 -1.66 -18.61 -5.87
CA VAL A 352 -0.88 -19.64 -5.16
C VAL A 352 -0.40 -20.72 -6.13
N CYS A 353 -1.32 -21.31 -6.91
CA CYS A 353 -0.97 -22.36 -7.88
C CYS A 353 0.01 -21.86 -8.94
N LYS A 354 -0.19 -20.64 -9.45
CA LYS A 354 0.72 -20.02 -10.43
C LYS A 354 2.12 -19.82 -9.85
N ASN A 355 2.21 -19.40 -8.59
CA ASN A 355 3.49 -19.20 -7.92
C ASN A 355 4.23 -20.53 -7.69
N LEU A 356 3.52 -21.57 -7.22
CA LEU A 356 4.10 -22.90 -7.04
C LEU A 356 4.63 -23.48 -8.35
N GLN A 357 3.85 -23.38 -9.43
CA GLN A 357 4.29 -23.82 -10.76
C GLN A 357 5.54 -23.06 -11.23
N LYS A 358 5.56 -21.73 -11.03
CA LYS A 358 6.71 -20.90 -11.40
C LYS A 358 7.96 -21.28 -10.60
N GLU A 359 7.86 -21.39 -9.27
CA GLU A 359 8.97 -21.80 -8.41
C GLU A 359 9.49 -23.20 -8.79
N ALA A 360 8.59 -24.15 -9.06
CA ALA A 360 8.98 -25.49 -9.51
C ALA A 360 9.75 -25.45 -10.85
N GLN A 361 9.32 -24.63 -11.79
CA GLN A 361 10.00 -24.45 -13.09
C GLN A 361 11.37 -23.78 -12.93
N GLU A 362 11.48 -22.73 -12.13
CA GLU A 362 12.74 -22.05 -11.84
C GLU A 362 13.74 -23.02 -11.20
N LYS A 363 13.31 -23.75 -10.16
CA LYS A 363 14.15 -24.76 -9.50
C LYS A 363 14.50 -25.94 -10.40
N GLY A 364 13.58 -26.39 -11.25
CA GLY A 364 13.86 -27.41 -12.25
C GLY A 364 14.91 -26.95 -13.27
N SER A 365 14.86 -25.68 -13.69
CA SER A 365 15.86 -25.08 -14.57
C SER A 365 17.22 -24.93 -13.89
N ASP A 366 17.26 -24.53 -12.62
CA ASP A 366 18.49 -24.45 -11.82
C ASP A 366 19.12 -25.85 -11.66
N ALA A 367 18.30 -26.87 -11.44
CA ALA A 367 18.75 -28.27 -11.38
C ALA A 367 19.37 -28.74 -12.71
N ALA A 368 18.77 -28.36 -13.84
CA ALA A 368 19.26 -28.72 -15.17
C ALA A 368 20.57 -28.01 -15.56
N THR A 369 20.85 -26.84 -14.98
CA THR A 369 22.04 -26.03 -15.28
C THR A 369 23.20 -26.23 -14.29
N THR A 370 22.93 -26.92 -13.17
CA THR A 370 23.92 -27.21 -12.11
C THR A 370 24.31 -28.69 -12.12
N MET A 371 25.33 -29.09 -11.35
CA MET A 371 25.79 -30.49 -11.26
C MET A 371 25.95 -30.96 -9.81
N GLY A 372 25.97 -32.28 -9.62
CA GLY A 372 26.28 -32.90 -8.33
C GLY A 372 25.18 -32.72 -7.28
N THR A 373 25.57 -32.45 -6.04
CA THR A 373 24.66 -32.35 -4.89
C THR A 373 23.72 -31.16 -4.96
N GLU A 374 24.17 -30.04 -5.54
CA GLU A 374 23.36 -28.83 -5.67
C GLU A 374 22.22 -29.01 -6.68
N ALA A 375 22.50 -29.67 -7.81
CA ALA A 375 21.45 -30.06 -8.77
C ALA A 375 20.40 -30.99 -8.15
N ALA A 376 20.83 -31.95 -7.31
CA ALA A 376 19.91 -32.84 -6.61
C ALA A 376 19.02 -32.09 -5.60
N LEU A 377 19.56 -31.07 -4.92
CA LEU A 377 18.80 -30.22 -4.00
C LEU A 377 17.75 -29.40 -4.74
N TYR A 378 18.11 -28.73 -5.84
CA TYR A 378 17.15 -27.97 -6.64
C TYR A 378 16.08 -28.86 -7.28
N ALA A 379 16.44 -30.08 -7.72
CA ALA A 379 15.47 -31.04 -8.23
C ALA A 379 14.48 -31.50 -7.15
N ALA A 380 14.95 -31.73 -5.92
CA ALA A 380 14.10 -32.04 -4.78
C ALA A 380 13.14 -30.87 -4.45
N GLU A 381 13.66 -29.63 -4.39
CA GLU A 381 12.83 -28.44 -4.18
C GLU A 381 11.76 -28.28 -5.29
N ALA A 382 12.11 -28.52 -6.55
CA ALA A 382 11.16 -28.49 -7.66
C ALA A 382 10.07 -29.57 -7.52
N SER A 383 10.46 -30.78 -7.12
CA SER A 383 9.53 -31.89 -6.86
C SER A 383 8.56 -31.55 -5.73
N ASP A 384 9.06 -31.07 -4.58
CA ASP A 384 8.24 -30.71 -3.42
C ASP A 384 7.17 -29.66 -3.79
N LYS A 385 7.53 -28.70 -4.65
CA LYS A 385 6.62 -27.65 -5.13
C LYS A 385 5.56 -28.20 -6.08
N ASN A 386 5.91 -29.12 -6.97
CA ASN A 386 4.96 -29.81 -7.84
C ASN A 386 4.01 -30.71 -7.04
N ASP A 387 4.52 -31.47 -6.07
CA ASP A 387 3.71 -32.33 -5.20
C ASP A 387 2.69 -31.50 -4.40
N LEU A 388 3.11 -30.32 -3.91
CA LEU A 388 2.23 -29.38 -3.24
C LEU A 388 1.16 -28.81 -4.19
N LEU A 389 1.53 -28.47 -5.41
CA LEU A 389 0.61 -28.00 -6.45
C LEU A 389 -0.45 -29.07 -6.78
N GLU A 390 -0.04 -30.31 -7.02
CA GLU A 390 -0.95 -31.43 -7.29
C GLU A 390 -1.92 -31.67 -6.14
N ARG A 391 -1.46 -31.56 -4.89
CA ARG A 391 -2.29 -31.70 -3.69
C ARG A 391 -3.35 -30.61 -3.58
N ILE A 392 -3.06 -29.39 -4.04
CA ILE A 392 -3.97 -28.23 -3.98
C ILE A 392 -5.01 -28.26 -5.10
N LEU A 393 -4.58 -28.58 -6.33
CA LEU A 393 -5.43 -28.63 -7.51
C LEU A 393 -6.54 -29.69 -7.38
N PRO A 394 -7.64 -29.57 -8.16
CA PRO A 394 -8.63 -30.64 -8.28
C PRO A 394 -7.97 -31.99 -8.58
N ALA A 395 -8.50 -33.07 -7.99
CA ALA A 395 -7.87 -34.39 -8.06
C ALA A 395 -7.81 -34.96 -9.49
N THR A 396 -8.81 -34.63 -10.31
CA THR A 396 -8.86 -34.99 -11.72
C THR A 396 -9.26 -33.80 -12.60
N VAL A 397 -8.94 -33.88 -13.89
CA VAL A 397 -9.42 -32.90 -14.88
C VAL A 397 -10.95 -32.88 -14.97
N SER A 398 -11.61 -34.02 -14.74
CA SER A 398 -13.08 -34.10 -14.67
C SER A 398 -13.62 -33.30 -13.48
N ASP A 399 -13.01 -33.45 -12.29
CA ASP A 399 -13.41 -32.68 -11.10
C ASP A 399 -13.22 -31.18 -11.31
N TYR A 400 -12.11 -30.79 -11.94
CA TYR A 400 -11.86 -29.40 -12.35
C TYR A 400 -12.96 -28.87 -13.26
N ILE A 401 -13.32 -29.61 -14.32
CA ILE A 401 -14.35 -29.16 -15.28
C ILE A 401 -15.71 -29.06 -14.61
N VAL A 402 -16.08 -30.02 -13.77
CA VAL A 402 -17.31 -30.00 -12.98
C VAL A 402 -17.36 -28.75 -12.09
N LEU A 403 -16.25 -28.43 -11.42
CA LEU A 403 -16.12 -27.22 -10.61
C LEU A 403 -16.32 -25.96 -11.46
N VAL A 404 -15.63 -25.83 -12.60
CA VAL A 404 -15.73 -24.63 -13.45
C VAL A 404 -17.16 -24.47 -14.00
N LYS A 405 -17.77 -25.55 -14.50
CA LYS A 405 -19.14 -25.52 -15.02
C LYS A 405 -20.14 -25.04 -13.99
N ALA A 406 -20.05 -25.55 -12.76
CA ALA A 406 -20.95 -25.11 -11.69
C ALA A 406 -20.85 -23.60 -11.40
N HIS A 407 -19.65 -23.01 -11.53
CA HIS A 407 -19.48 -21.56 -11.37
C HIS A 407 -20.03 -20.78 -12.57
N ILE A 408 -19.82 -21.30 -13.78
CA ILE A 408 -20.36 -20.72 -15.01
C ILE A 408 -21.89 -20.72 -14.99
N ASP A 409 -22.49 -21.82 -14.53
CA ASP A 409 -23.94 -22.02 -14.49
C ASP A 409 -24.61 -21.26 -13.33
N ALA A 410 -23.85 -20.88 -12.30
CA ALA A 410 -24.33 -20.07 -11.18
C ALA A 410 -24.60 -18.60 -11.56
N GLY A 411 -24.24 -18.17 -12.77
CA GLY A 411 -24.60 -16.88 -13.33
C GLY A 411 -23.62 -15.75 -12.98
N SER A 412 -24.11 -14.52 -13.08
CA SER A 412 -23.23 -13.36 -13.25
C SER A 412 -22.38 -12.97 -12.05
N ASN A 413 -22.86 -13.26 -10.85
CA ASN A 413 -22.11 -13.04 -9.62
C ASN A 413 -20.84 -13.92 -9.50
N TYR A 414 -20.67 -14.92 -10.36
CA TYR A 414 -19.54 -15.85 -10.35
C TYR A 414 -18.69 -15.76 -11.62
N HIS A 415 -18.89 -14.74 -12.47
CA HIS A 415 -18.11 -14.55 -13.70
C HIS A 415 -16.62 -14.39 -13.41
N PHE A 416 -16.27 -13.56 -12.43
CA PHE A 416 -14.88 -13.39 -12.03
C PHE A 416 -14.28 -14.71 -11.54
N ALA A 417 -14.92 -15.40 -10.59
CA ALA A 417 -14.46 -16.68 -10.07
C ALA A 417 -14.31 -17.74 -11.17
N SER A 418 -15.27 -17.81 -12.11
CA SER A 418 -15.22 -18.68 -13.29
C SER A 418 -13.99 -18.39 -14.15
N ARG A 419 -13.67 -17.11 -14.41
CA ARG A 419 -12.47 -16.71 -15.16
C ARG A 419 -11.20 -17.11 -14.43
N GLN A 420 -11.14 -16.88 -13.11
CA GLN A 420 -9.98 -17.28 -12.30
C GLN A 420 -9.76 -18.80 -12.34
N LEU A 421 -10.84 -19.60 -12.35
CA LEU A 421 -10.79 -21.05 -12.51
C LEU A 421 -10.30 -21.47 -13.90
N LEU A 422 -10.75 -20.81 -14.97
CA LEU A 422 -10.22 -21.07 -16.32
C LEU A 422 -8.71 -20.81 -16.42
N LEU A 423 -8.24 -19.72 -15.81
CA LEU A 423 -6.82 -19.42 -15.73
C LEU A 423 -6.04 -20.46 -14.91
N LEU A 424 -6.66 -20.98 -13.84
CA LEU A 424 -6.11 -22.07 -13.05
C LEU A 424 -5.97 -23.36 -13.86
N GLY A 425 -6.83 -23.57 -14.88
CA GLY A 425 -6.71 -24.63 -15.87
C GLY A 425 -5.33 -24.74 -16.53
N ALA A 426 -4.61 -23.64 -16.69
CA ALA A 426 -3.25 -23.63 -17.26
C ALA A 426 -2.22 -24.42 -16.42
N MET A 427 -2.53 -24.66 -15.14
CA MET A 427 -1.68 -25.36 -14.18
C MET A 427 -1.95 -26.86 -14.11
N LEU A 428 -3.03 -27.37 -14.73
CA LEU A 428 -3.29 -28.80 -14.80
C LEU A 428 -2.45 -29.51 -15.87
N ASP A 429 -2.28 -30.82 -15.69
CA ASP A 429 -1.67 -31.70 -16.67
C ASP A 429 -2.73 -32.32 -17.61
N TYR A 430 -2.46 -32.26 -18.92
CA TYR A 430 -3.28 -32.84 -19.99
C TYR A 430 -2.45 -33.80 -20.86
N SER A 431 -1.37 -34.34 -20.31
CA SER A 431 -0.47 -35.25 -21.00
C SER A 431 -1.15 -36.58 -21.33
N ASP A 432 -2.01 -37.09 -20.45
CA ASP A 432 -2.75 -38.32 -20.71
C ASP A 432 -3.93 -38.10 -21.68
N SER A 433 -4.24 -39.14 -22.47
CA SER A 433 -5.26 -39.07 -23.52
C SER A 433 -6.67 -38.86 -22.99
N THR A 434 -6.97 -39.36 -21.79
CA THR A 434 -8.31 -39.30 -21.20
C THR A 434 -8.61 -37.88 -20.75
N SER A 435 -7.73 -37.30 -19.93
CA SER A 435 -7.83 -35.92 -19.46
C SER A 435 -7.84 -34.93 -20.62
N ARG A 436 -6.98 -35.12 -21.63
CA ARG A 436 -6.96 -34.26 -22.82
C ARG A 436 -8.27 -34.31 -23.59
N LYS A 437 -8.86 -35.50 -23.76
CA LYS A 437 -10.15 -35.66 -24.45
C LYS A 437 -11.28 -34.95 -23.71
N VAL A 438 -11.38 -35.15 -22.39
CA VAL A 438 -12.41 -34.49 -21.56
C VAL A 438 -12.25 -32.97 -21.59
N ALA A 439 -11.01 -32.47 -21.44
CA ALA A 439 -10.72 -31.05 -21.53
C ALA A 439 -10.97 -30.46 -22.93
N SER A 440 -10.68 -31.21 -24.00
CA SER A 440 -10.96 -30.79 -25.37
C SER A 440 -12.46 -30.62 -25.61
N SER A 441 -13.29 -31.54 -25.13
CA SER A 441 -14.75 -31.40 -25.20
C SER A 441 -15.23 -30.17 -24.42
N PHE A 442 -14.65 -29.89 -23.25
CA PHE A 442 -14.97 -28.69 -22.48
C PHE A 442 -14.55 -27.39 -23.19
N VAL A 443 -13.36 -27.36 -23.83
CA VAL A 443 -12.94 -26.21 -24.64
C VAL A 443 -13.90 -25.98 -25.81
N GLN A 444 -14.33 -27.04 -26.50
CA GLN A 444 -15.33 -26.92 -27.56
C GLN A 444 -16.65 -26.36 -27.03
N GLU A 445 -17.12 -26.82 -25.86
CA GLU A 445 -18.32 -26.29 -25.22
C GLU A 445 -18.20 -24.81 -24.88
N LEU A 446 -17.06 -24.37 -24.34
CA LEU A 446 -16.80 -22.95 -24.06
C LEU A 446 -16.83 -22.09 -25.33
N LEU A 447 -16.23 -22.57 -26.43
CA LEU A 447 -16.19 -21.84 -27.70
C LEU A 447 -17.56 -21.80 -28.39
N HIS A 448 -18.41 -22.81 -28.20
CA HIS A 448 -19.77 -22.84 -28.72
C HIS A 448 -20.81 -22.18 -27.79
N LYS A 449 -20.43 -21.82 -26.56
CA LYS A 449 -21.35 -21.21 -25.61
C LYS A 449 -21.87 -19.88 -26.18
N PRO A 450 -23.19 -19.70 -26.32
CA PRO A 450 -23.75 -18.49 -26.91
C PRO A 450 -23.49 -17.28 -26.01
N LEU A 451 -23.59 -16.09 -26.61
CA LEU A 451 -23.40 -14.82 -25.94
C LEU A 451 -24.47 -14.53 -24.90
N ASP A 452 -24.04 -14.08 -23.73
CA ASP A 452 -24.93 -13.68 -22.65
C ASP A 452 -25.40 -12.27 -22.98
N HIS A 453 -26.68 -11.99 -22.73
CA HIS A 453 -27.27 -10.71 -23.05
C HIS A 453 -28.28 -10.31 -21.98
N GLU A 454 -28.38 -9.00 -21.75
CA GLU A 454 -29.49 -8.38 -21.07
C GLU A 454 -30.48 -7.86 -22.11
N VAL A 455 -31.69 -7.54 -21.66
CA VAL A 455 -32.69 -6.87 -22.50
C VAL A 455 -32.89 -5.49 -21.91
N ASP A 456 -32.63 -4.45 -22.71
CA ASP A 456 -32.81 -3.07 -22.27
C ASP A 456 -34.30 -2.69 -22.16
N ASP A 457 -34.58 -1.49 -21.67
CA ASP A 457 -35.95 -0.97 -21.50
C ASP A 457 -36.73 -0.85 -22.83
N GLU A 458 -36.03 -0.85 -23.97
CA GLU A 458 -36.59 -0.80 -25.32
C GLU A 458 -36.81 -2.21 -25.92
N GLY A 459 -36.39 -3.27 -25.22
CA GLY A 459 -36.50 -4.65 -25.66
C GLY A 459 -35.33 -5.12 -26.53
N ASN A 460 -34.27 -4.34 -26.67
CA ASN A 460 -33.08 -4.72 -27.43
C ASN A 460 -32.18 -5.64 -26.59
N GLN A 461 -31.60 -6.65 -27.24
CA GLN A 461 -30.61 -7.52 -26.63
C GLN A 461 -29.26 -6.79 -26.57
N VAL A 462 -28.75 -6.56 -25.36
CA VAL A 462 -27.45 -5.94 -25.09
C VAL A 462 -26.50 -7.03 -24.61
N VAL A 463 -25.48 -7.33 -25.42
CA VAL A 463 -24.48 -8.35 -25.08
C VAL A 463 -23.69 -7.95 -23.84
N ILE A 464 -23.52 -8.90 -22.92
CA ILE A 464 -22.68 -8.76 -21.74
C ILE A 464 -21.25 -9.21 -22.10
N GLY A 465 -20.28 -8.31 -21.97
CA GLY A 465 -18.87 -8.63 -22.21
C GLY A 465 -18.39 -8.42 -23.65
N ASP A 466 -17.39 -9.19 -24.07
CA ASP A 466 -16.53 -8.92 -25.25
C ASP A 466 -16.88 -9.71 -26.53
N GLY A 467 -17.97 -10.47 -26.56
CA GLY A 467 -18.33 -11.27 -27.74
C GLY A 467 -18.00 -12.77 -27.66
N ILE A 468 -17.24 -13.24 -26.66
CA ILE A 468 -16.96 -14.69 -26.44
C ILE A 468 -17.38 -15.17 -25.04
N ASN A 469 -17.92 -14.30 -24.18
CA ASN A 469 -18.23 -14.66 -22.79
C ASN A 469 -17.75 -13.70 -21.68
N LEU A 470 -18.57 -13.07 -20.84
CA LEU A 470 -18.22 -12.65 -19.45
C LEU A 470 -17.03 -11.67 -19.21
N GLY A 471 -17.12 -10.43 -19.71
CA GLY A 471 -16.30 -9.30 -19.24
C GLY A 471 -15.84 -8.36 -20.35
N GLY A 472 -15.95 -7.05 -20.11
CA GLY A 472 -15.77 -5.98 -21.11
C GLY A 472 -14.34 -5.65 -21.54
N ASP A 473 -13.33 -6.43 -21.15
CA ASP A 473 -11.89 -6.10 -21.33
C ASP A 473 -11.04 -7.24 -21.96
N LYS A 474 -11.63 -8.15 -22.75
CA LYS A 474 -10.96 -9.34 -23.36
C LYS A 474 -10.49 -10.42 -22.37
N GLU A 475 -10.71 -10.24 -21.08
CA GLU A 475 -10.09 -11.08 -20.06
C GLU A 475 -10.57 -12.53 -20.08
N TRP A 476 -11.84 -12.75 -20.37
CA TRP A 476 -12.40 -14.10 -20.49
C TRP A 476 -11.91 -14.81 -21.75
N ALA A 477 -11.99 -14.15 -22.91
CA ALA A 477 -11.46 -14.69 -24.16
C ALA A 477 -9.98 -15.10 -24.01
N ASN A 478 -9.19 -14.30 -23.29
CA ASN A 478 -7.81 -14.63 -22.94
C ASN A 478 -7.69 -15.87 -22.04
N ALA A 479 -8.56 -16.03 -21.05
CA ALA A 479 -8.60 -17.21 -20.18
C ALA A 479 -8.96 -18.49 -20.96
N VAL A 480 -10.00 -18.44 -21.81
CA VAL A 480 -10.41 -19.54 -22.69
C VAL A 480 -9.27 -19.92 -23.65
N SER A 481 -8.65 -18.93 -24.28
CA SER A 481 -7.54 -19.14 -25.21
C SER A 481 -6.28 -19.71 -24.54
N SER A 482 -6.01 -19.30 -23.29
CA SER A 482 -4.94 -19.85 -22.46
C SER A 482 -5.19 -21.34 -22.18
N LEU A 483 -6.39 -21.69 -21.73
CA LEU A 483 -6.81 -23.07 -21.49
C LEU A 483 -6.75 -23.90 -22.78
N ALA A 484 -7.33 -23.40 -23.87
CA ALA A 484 -7.35 -24.07 -25.16
C ALA A 484 -5.93 -24.39 -25.66
N ARG A 485 -4.97 -23.47 -25.53
CA ARG A 485 -3.57 -23.73 -25.88
C ARG A 485 -2.87 -24.70 -24.95
N LYS A 486 -3.25 -24.73 -23.67
CA LYS A 486 -2.71 -25.70 -22.73
C LYS A 486 -3.20 -27.12 -23.04
N VAL A 487 -4.48 -27.27 -23.40
CA VAL A 487 -5.10 -28.55 -23.80
C VAL A 487 -4.60 -29.00 -25.18
N HIS A 488 -4.48 -28.07 -26.12
CA HIS A 488 -4.04 -28.27 -27.51
C HIS A 488 -2.62 -27.75 -27.72
N ALA A 489 -1.68 -28.30 -26.95
CA ALA A 489 -0.32 -27.79 -26.89
C ALA A 489 0.55 -28.18 -28.10
N ALA A 490 0.17 -29.19 -28.89
CA ALA A 490 0.95 -29.57 -30.05
C ALA A 490 0.80 -28.54 -31.18
N THR A 491 1.82 -28.45 -32.02
CA THR A 491 1.87 -27.41 -33.07
C THR A 491 0.71 -27.60 -34.04
N GLY A 492 -0.16 -26.59 -34.14
CA GLY A 492 -1.30 -26.58 -35.06
C GLY A 492 -2.60 -27.15 -34.50
N GLU A 493 -2.60 -27.82 -33.34
CA GLU A 493 -3.82 -28.40 -32.75
C GLU A 493 -4.80 -27.31 -32.30
N PHE A 494 -4.31 -26.24 -31.66
CA PHE A 494 -5.14 -25.11 -31.25
C PHE A 494 -5.87 -24.50 -32.45
N GLU A 495 -5.13 -24.19 -33.52
CA GLU A 495 -5.73 -23.62 -34.72
C GLU A 495 -6.69 -24.60 -35.40
N GLU A 496 -6.46 -25.92 -35.32
CA GLU A 496 -7.36 -26.93 -35.91
C GLU A 496 -8.72 -26.94 -35.21
N VAL A 497 -8.70 -27.00 -33.88
CA VAL A 497 -9.91 -27.06 -33.07
C VAL A 497 -10.72 -25.77 -33.21
N VAL A 498 -10.06 -24.61 -33.11
CA VAL A 498 -10.78 -23.33 -33.18
C VAL A 498 -11.33 -23.08 -34.59
N VAL A 499 -10.61 -23.45 -35.65
CA VAL A 499 -11.14 -23.36 -37.04
C VAL A 499 -12.36 -24.27 -37.23
N GLY A 500 -12.34 -25.49 -36.67
CA GLY A 500 -13.51 -26.37 -36.71
C GLY A 500 -14.74 -25.74 -36.05
N VAL A 501 -14.57 -25.08 -34.90
CA VAL A 501 -15.66 -24.33 -34.25
C VAL A 501 -16.14 -23.18 -35.11
N ILE A 502 -15.23 -22.40 -35.70
CA ILE A 502 -15.59 -21.29 -36.60
C ILE A 502 -16.37 -21.82 -37.80
N GLU A 503 -16.02 -22.98 -38.36
CA GLU A 503 -16.74 -23.57 -39.49
C GLU A 503 -18.20 -23.85 -39.15
N GLU A 504 -18.47 -24.35 -37.95
CA GLU A 504 -19.82 -24.61 -37.47
C GLU A 504 -20.59 -23.30 -37.23
N LEU A 505 -19.99 -22.34 -36.51
CA LEU A 505 -20.59 -21.02 -36.23
C LEU A 505 -20.81 -20.19 -37.50
N ALA A 506 -19.99 -20.40 -38.52
CA ALA A 506 -20.05 -19.70 -39.80
C ALA A 506 -21.20 -20.17 -40.71
N ARG A 507 -21.79 -21.35 -40.47
CA ARG A 507 -22.88 -21.87 -41.32
C ARG A 507 -24.05 -20.89 -41.48
N PRO A 508 -24.70 -20.42 -40.40
CA PRO A 508 -25.80 -19.47 -40.54
C PRO A 508 -25.34 -18.12 -41.13
N CYS A 509 -24.09 -17.71 -40.90
CA CYS A 509 -23.50 -16.50 -41.46
C CYS A 509 -23.37 -16.60 -42.99
N ARG A 510 -22.84 -17.71 -43.50
CA ARG A 510 -22.68 -18.02 -44.93
C ARG A 510 -24.02 -18.17 -45.64
N GLU A 511 -25.00 -18.77 -44.97
CA GLU A 511 -26.36 -18.97 -45.47
C GLU A 511 -27.22 -17.69 -45.42
N ARG A 512 -26.70 -16.61 -44.82
CA ARG A 512 -27.41 -15.34 -44.59
C ARG A 512 -28.68 -15.52 -43.77
N THR A 513 -28.66 -16.48 -42.85
CA THR A 513 -29.72 -16.78 -41.89
C THR A 513 -29.36 -16.37 -40.46
N ALA A 514 -28.09 -16.00 -40.23
CA ALA A 514 -27.60 -15.56 -38.92
C ALA A 514 -28.26 -14.25 -38.45
N ASP A 515 -28.67 -14.23 -37.19
CA ASP A 515 -28.95 -12.99 -36.47
C ASP A 515 -27.64 -12.27 -36.06
N PHE A 516 -27.79 -11.08 -35.48
CA PHE A 516 -26.62 -10.28 -35.10
C PHE A 516 -25.80 -10.93 -33.96
N MET A 517 -26.43 -11.74 -33.09
CA MET A 517 -25.76 -12.45 -31.99
C MET A 517 -24.87 -13.57 -32.52
N GLN A 518 -25.38 -14.32 -33.49
CA GLN A 518 -24.64 -15.38 -34.18
C GLN A 518 -23.46 -14.80 -34.97
N TRP A 519 -23.65 -13.64 -35.63
CA TRP A 519 -22.55 -12.91 -36.26
C TRP A 519 -21.49 -12.46 -35.25
N MET A 520 -21.90 -11.85 -34.15
CA MET A 520 -21.01 -11.40 -33.08
C MET A 520 -20.18 -12.57 -32.53
N HIS A 521 -20.84 -13.68 -32.19
CA HIS A 521 -20.17 -14.86 -31.63
C HIS A 521 -19.17 -15.47 -32.62
N CYS A 522 -19.56 -15.65 -33.89
CA CYS A 522 -18.67 -16.17 -34.93
C CYS A 522 -17.43 -15.27 -35.14
N LEU A 523 -17.63 -13.96 -35.20
CA LEU A 523 -16.55 -12.99 -35.39
C LEU A 523 -15.65 -12.91 -34.16
N ALA A 524 -16.20 -13.04 -32.97
CA ALA A 524 -15.42 -13.00 -31.74
C ALA A 524 -14.52 -14.24 -31.61
N VAL A 525 -15.04 -15.46 -31.85
CA VAL A 525 -14.21 -16.68 -31.91
C VAL A 525 -13.15 -16.59 -33.02
N THR A 526 -13.48 -15.97 -34.16
CA THR A 526 -12.51 -15.67 -35.21
C THR A 526 -11.43 -14.70 -34.72
N GLY A 527 -11.80 -13.65 -33.99
CA GLY A 527 -10.86 -12.73 -33.34
C GLY A 527 -9.92 -13.47 -32.38
N LEU A 528 -10.46 -14.34 -31.54
CA LEU A 528 -9.67 -15.19 -30.64
C LEU A 528 -8.67 -16.04 -31.41
N LEU A 529 -9.05 -16.67 -32.53
CA LEU A 529 -8.09 -17.41 -33.37
C LEU A 529 -6.97 -16.49 -33.87
N LEU A 530 -7.32 -15.35 -34.45
CA LEU A 530 -6.38 -14.46 -35.12
C LEU A 530 -5.39 -13.80 -34.15
N GLU A 531 -5.84 -13.40 -32.97
CA GLU A 531 -4.98 -12.81 -31.92
C GLU A 531 -3.98 -13.83 -31.34
N ASN A 532 -4.33 -15.11 -31.41
CA ASN A 532 -3.62 -16.18 -30.72
C ASN A 532 -2.84 -17.13 -31.64
N SER A 533 -3.00 -16.97 -32.95
CA SER A 533 -2.26 -17.68 -33.99
C SER A 533 -0.96 -16.97 -34.32
N LYS A 534 0.14 -17.73 -34.43
CA LYS A 534 1.46 -17.16 -34.81
C LYS A 534 1.55 -16.74 -36.28
N SER A 535 0.73 -17.35 -37.15
CA SER A 535 0.72 -17.08 -38.59
C SER A 535 -0.56 -17.61 -39.23
N LEU A 536 -1.13 -16.86 -40.18
CA LEU A 536 -2.26 -17.29 -41.01
C LEU A 536 -1.96 -18.50 -41.89
N HIS A 537 -0.69 -18.76 -42.22
CA HIS A 537 -0.30 -19.96 -42.98
C HIS A 537 -0.70 -21.25 -42.24
N ARG A 538 -0.84 -21.20 -40.92
CA ARG A 538 -1.27 -22.36 -40.13
C ARG A 538 -2.71 -22.79 -40.38
N LEU A 539 -3.48 -22.02 -41.14
CA LEU A 539 -4.84 -22.34 -41.53
C LEU A 539 -4.90 -23.05 -42.90
N GLN A 540 -3.76 -23.20 -43.60
CA GLN A 540 -3.72 -23.93 -44.85
C GLN A 540 -4.00 -25.42 -44.66
N GLY A 541 -4.90 -25.96 -45.47
CA GLY A 541 -5.37 -27.34 -45.42
C GLY A 541 -6.37 -27.63 -44.30
N LYS A 542 -6.90 -26.59 -43.63
CA LYS A 542 -7.87 -26.72 -42.54
C LYS A 542 -9.30 -26.49 -43.01
N ALA A 543 -10.26 -26.68 -42.11
CA ALA A 543 -11.69 -26.59 -42.39
C ALA A 543 -12.13 -25.21 -42.94
N ILE A 544 -11.37 -24.15 -42.68
CA ILE A 544 -11.51 -22.84 -43.32
C ILE A 544 -10.13 -22.31 -43.71
N GLU A 545 -9.96 -22.02 -44.99
CA GLU A 545 -8.74 -21.40 -45.53
C GLU A 545 -8.69 -19.88 -45.25
N PRO A 546 -7.50 -19.25 -45.16
CA PRO A 546 -7.39 -17.81 -44.92
C PRO A 546 -8.19 -16.93 -45.89
N SER A 547 -8.21 -17.30 -47.18
CA SER A 547 -8.99 -16.58 -48.20
C SER A 547 -10.49 -16.74 -48.00
N GLU A 548 -10.91 -17.91 -47.55
CA GLU A 548 -12.32 -18.19 -47.26
C GLU A 548 -12.75 -17.42 -46.02
N LEU A 549 -11.97 -17.48 -44.93
CA LEU A 549 -12.20 -16.70 -43.71
C LEU A 549 -12.40 -15.21 -44.01
N LEU A 550 -11.55 -14.64 -44.87
CA LEU A 550 -11.65 -13.25 -45.29
C LEU A 550 -12.94 -12.97 -46.08
N GLN A 551 -13.23 -13.77 -47.11
CA GLN A 551 -14.32 -13.48 -48.05
C GLN A 551 -15.71 -13.85 -47.50
N SER A 552 -15.81 -14.93 -46.71
CA SER A 552 -17.10 -15.45 -46.25
C SER A 552 -17.53 -14.94 -44.88
N LEU A 553 -16.59 -14.44 -44.06
CA LEU A 553 -16.88 -14.02 -42.68
C LEU A 553 -16.42 -12.60 -42.39
N LEU A 554 -15.14 -12.28 -42.60
CA LEU A 554 -14.62 -10.97 -42.20
C LEU A 554 -15.14 -9.82 -43.07
N LEU A 555 -15.16 -9.97 -44.41
CA LEU A 555 -15.67 -8.92 -45.29
C LEU A 555 -17.19 -8.71 -45.18
N PRO A 556 -18.03 -9.76 -45.07
CA PRO A 556 -19.47 -9.56 -44.87
C PRO A 556 -19.86 -9.08 -43.47
N GLY A 557 -19.02 -9.33 -42.46
CA GLY A 557 -19.26 -8.94 -41.07
C GLY A 557 -18.85 -7.50 -40.72
N VAL A 558 -18.17 -6.79 -41.63
CA VAL A 558 -17.78 -5.37 -41.53
C VAL A 558 -18.67 -4.55 -42.45
#